data_AF-G5NAR5-F1
#
_entry.id   AF-G5NAR5-F1
#
_cell.length_a   1.000
_cell.length_b   1.000
_cell.length_c   1.000
_cell.angle_alpha   90.00
_cell.angle_beta   90.00
_cell.angle_gamma   90.00
#
_symmetry.space_group_name_H-M   'P 1'
#
loop_
_entity.id
_entity.type
_entity.pdbx_description
1 polymer ?
#
loop_
_entity_poly.entity_id
_entity_poly.type
_entity_poly.pdbx_seq_one_letter_code
_entity_poly.pdbx_strand_id
1 'polypeptide(L)' 'TAPNESTPGLNGAGLLYQGYVETSNVNVAEELVNMIQVQRAYEINSKAVSTTDQMLQKLTQL' A
#
# COMPACT_ATOMS: atom_id res chain seq x y z
N THR A 1 3.73 -32.18 -1.72
CA THR A 1 4.90 -31.48 -1.20
C THR A 1 4.98 -31.78 0.29
N ALA A 2 5.97 -32.56 0.72
CA ALA A 2 6.15 -32.84 2.14
C ALA A 2 6.55 -31.53 2.87
N PRO A 3 6.04 -31.27 4.09
CA PRO A 3 6.48 -30.11 4.86
C PRO A 3 7.98 -30.24 5.13
N ASN A 4 8.71 -29.14 4.92
CA ASN A 4 10.14 -29.10 5.22
C ASN A 4 10.27 -29.09 6.76
N GLU A 5 10.51 -30.25 7.35
CA GLU A 5 10.73 -30.42 8.79
C GLU A 5 12.12 -29.90 9.18
N SER A 6 12.32 -28.58 9.10
CA SER A 6 13.47 -27.95 9.74
C SER A 6 13.23 -27.94 11.25
N THR A 7 14.17 -28.49 12.02
CA THR A 7 14.15 -28.40 13.48
C THR A 7 14.13 -26.94 13.93
N PRO A 8 13.17 -26.50 14.78
CA PRO A 8 13.13 -25.14 15.29
C PRO A 8 14.47 -24.73 15.92
N GLY A 9 15.01 -23.57 15.53
CA GLY A 9 16.31 -23.08 16.01
C GLY A 9 17.53 -23.56 15.21
N LEU A 10 17.37 -24.41 14.18
CA LEU A 10 18.46 -24.82 13.28
C LEU A 10 18.36 -24.09 11.92
N ASN A 11 19.49 -23.79 11.27
CA ASN A 11 19.55 -23.17 9.94
C ASN A 11 18.78 -21.84 9.79
N GLY A 12 18.71 -21.02 10.85
CA GLY A 12 17.99 -19.73 10.83
C GLY A 12 16.46 -19.85 10.93
N ALA A 13 15.93 -21.06 11.17
CA ALA A 13 14.52 -21.24 11.48
C ALA A 13 14.17 -20.63 12.85
N GLY A 14 13.09 -19.87 12.92
CA GLY A 14 12.56 -19.30 14.16
C GLY A 14 12.14 -20.38 15.17
N LEU A 15 11.95 -19.97 16.42
CA LEU A 15 11.40 -20.83 17.47
C LEU A 15 9.88 -20.69 17.53
N LEU A 16 9.18 -21.79 17.74
CA LEU A 16 7.73 -21.77 17.94
C LEU A 16 7.42 -21.42 19.40
N TYR A 17 6.81 -20.26 19.62
CA TYR A 17 6.29 -19.86 20.93
C TYR A 17 4.80 -20.21 21.02
N GLN A 18 4.48 -21.32 21.69
CA GLN A 18 3.09 -21.77 21.83
C GLN A 18 2.26 -20.75 22.62
N GLY A 19 1.09 -20.37 22.09
CA GLY A 19 0.21 -19.38 22.69
C GLY A 19 0.59 -17.92 22.40
N TYR A 20 1.64 -17.67 21.60
CA TYR A 20 2.02 -16.34 21.13
C TYR A 20 1.40 -16.05 19.75
N VAL A 21 0.93 -14.81 19.55
CA VAL A 21 0.43 -14.32 18.26
C VAL A 21 1.39 -13.25 17.78
N GLU A 22 1.92 -13.41 16.57
CA GLU A 22 2.77 -12.39 15.95
C GLU A 22 1.92 -11.17 15.58
N THR A 23 2.27 -10.02 16.15
CA THR A 23 1.62 -8.75 15.84
C THR A 23 2.12 -8.22 14.51
N SER A 24 1.26 -7.50 13.78
CA SER A 24 1.67 -6.83 12.54
C SER A 24 2.82 -5.86 12.80
N ASN A 25 3.80 -5.87 11.91
CA ASN A 25 4.91 -4.91 11.86
C ASN A 25 4.52 -3.56 11.21
N VAL A 26 3.22 -3.34 10.96
CA VAL A 26 2.72 -2.17 10.24
C VAL A 26 2.46 -1.03 11.21
N ASN A 27 3.02 0.15 10.91
CA ASN A 27 2.75 1.38 11.63
C ASN A 27 1.52 2.09 11.05
N VAL A 28 0.42 2.10 11.80
CA VAL A 28 -0.86 2.67 11.35
C VAL A 28 -0.74 4.18 11.05
N ALA A 29 0.09 4.92 11.79
CA ALA A 29 0.26 6.36 11.55
C ALA A 29 0.95 6.63 10.20
N GLU A 30 1.95 5.82 9.86
CA GLU A 30 2.67 5.92 8.59
C GLU A 30 1.77 5.52 7.42
N GLU A 31 1.02 4.43 7.56
CA GLU A 31 0.10 4.00 6.50
C GLU A 31 -1.05 4.98 6.26
N LEU A 32 -1.56 5.64 7.30
CA LEU A 32 -2.58 6.69 7.11
C LEU A 32 -2.02 7.88 6.33
N VAL A 33 -0.77 8.28 6.59
CA VAL A 33 -0.11 9.35 5.82
C VAL A 33 0.08 8.94 4.37
N ASN A 34 0.50 7.69 4.12
CA ASN A 34 0.65 7.14 2.77
C ASN A 34 -0.70 7.15 2.01
N MET A 35 -1.78 6.71 2.67
CA MET A 35 -3.13 6.76 2.12
C MET A 35 -3.60 8.18 1.80
N ILE A 36 -3.31 9.16 2.66
CA ILE A 36 -3.65 10.57 2.41
C ILE A 36 -2.88 11.11 1.20
N GLN A 37 -1.61 10.74 1.04
CA GLN A 37 -0.81 11.15 -0.12
C GLN A 37 -1.39 10.59 -1.42
N VAL A 38 -1.76 9.31 -1.44
CA VAL A 38 -2.41 8.66 -2.59
C VAL A 38 -3.73 9.35 -2.95
N GLN A 39 -4.57 9.66 -1.95
CA GLN A 39 -5.82 10.39 -2.16
C GLN A 39 -5.59 11.77 -2.78
N ARG A 40 -4.63 12.54 -2.25
CA ARG A 40 -4.30 13.87 -2.77
C ARG A 40 -3.74 13.81 -4.20
N ALA A 41 -2.90 12.82 -4.50
CA ALA A 41 -2.40 12.62 -5.86
C ALA A 41 -3.54 12.29 -6.83
N TYR A 42 -4.49 11.45 -6.42
CA TYR A 42 -5.69 11.14 -7.21
C TYR A 42 -6.56 12.37 -7.46
N GLU A 43 -6.82 13.18 -6.43
CA GLU A 43 -7.58 14.42 -6.55
C GLU A 43 -6.92 15.41 -7.52
N ILE A 44 -5.60 15.59 -7.43
CA ILE A 44 -4.83 16.46 -8.33
C ILE A 44 -4.92 15.94 -9.77
N ASN A 45 -4.76 14.63 -9.98
CA ASN A 45 -4.86 14.03 -11.30
C ASN A 45 -6.27 14.21 -11.88
N SER A 46 -7.32 13.97 -11.09
CA SER A 46 -8.70 14.19 -11.52
C SER A 46 -8.95 15.67 -11.86
N LYS A 47 -8.39 16.60 -11.08
CA LYS A 47 -8.52 18.03 -11.35
C LYS A 47 -7.78 18.44 -12.62
N ALA A 48 -6.58 17.92 -12.84
CA ALA A 48 -5.80 18.15 -14.06
C ALA A 48 -6.57 17.68 -15.29
N VAL A 49 -7.11 16.45 -15.29
CA VAL A 49 -7.95 15.91 -16.37
C VAL A 49 -9.14 16.83 -16.64
N SER A 50 -9.91 17.20 -15.60
CA SER A 50 -11.06 18.09 -15.78
C SER A 50 -10.69 19.46 -16.36
N THR A 51 -9.50 19.97 -16.01
CA THR A 51 -9.01 21.26 -16.50
C THR A 51 -8.57 21.14 -17.96
N THR A 52 -7.90 20.05 -18.32
CA THR A 52 -7.55 19.72 -19.71
C THR A 52 -8.80 19.57 -20.57
N ASP A 53 -9.83 18.88 -20.09
CA ASP A 53 -11.10 18.72 -20.81
C ASP A 53 -11.79 20.07 -21.04
N GLN A 54 -11.82 20.95 -20.03
CA GLN A 54 -12.36 22.31 -20.17
C GLN A 54 -11.58 23.15 -21.19
N MET A 55 -10.25 23.04 -21.21
CA MET A 55 -9.40 23.74 -22.18
C MET A 55 -9.61 23.20 -23.60
N LEU A 56 -9.72 21.89 -23.77
CA LEU A 56 -10.04 21.24 -25.06
C LEU A 56 -11.41 21.67 -25.58
N GLN A 57 -12.41 21.74 -24.70
CA GLN A 57 -13.76 22.16 -25.08
C GLN A 57 -13.79 23.62 -25.56
N LYS A 58 -13.02 24.51 -24.91
CA LYS A 58 -12.85 25.90 -25.36
C LYS A 58 -12.16 26.02 -26.71
N LEU A 59 -11.12 25.22 -26.97
CA LEU A 59 -10.43 25.22 -28.27
C LEU A 59 -11.32 24.70 -29.41
N THR A 60 -12.24 23.79 -29.11
CA THR A 60 -13.16 23.21 -30.10
C THR A 60 -14.36 24.13 -30.39
N GLN A 61 -14.61 25.13 -29.53
CA GLN A 61 -15.69 26.12 -29.70
C GLN A 61 -15.24 27.40 -30.44
N LEU A 62 -13.95 27.53 -30.77
CA LEU A 62 -13.39 28.54 -31.67
C LEU A 62 -13.34 28.01 -33.11
#